data_AF-A0A226DT99-F1
#
_entry.id   AF-A0A226DT99-F1
#
_cell.length_a   1.000
_cell.length_b   1.000
_cell.length_c   1.000
_cell.angle_alpha   90.00
_cell.angle_beta   90.00
_cell.angle_gamma   90.00
#
_symmetry.space_group_name_H-M   'P 1'
#
loop_
_entity.id
_entity.type
_entity.pdbx_description
1 polymer ?
#
loop_
_entity_poly.entity_id
_entity_poly.type
_entity_poly.pdbx_seq_one_letter_code
_entity_poly.pdbx_strand_id
1 'polypeptide(L)'
;MAASKSTFASYIQRPLKYGNLFGCVYPTWRGWQVVRPTGRAKNLVRITILTQFVYILSQISAILTIPQPFLDTGEAVALTSAFIISFLLRFRLPRRKWNHFFPPVILLLHGGNSLPRIARLHSSRNNLPPLQSTPVVLPSVPPPPNLPATPSHSLPSSAHHRVLIISWIIVGGAHYCCLILISSTSFLLLEFQKFAKSQNIAKIKAYRKLQMFEKLVNSTLKGRILPIFAYAIPLLQIFVGFVTAKMITIQPLNPRVGLFAYGYVGAILMSVLTLTSAGMVNTLSKEWIKSGNGKERSTNIGRKMHASLAPLKIRFANNFVDKLTPLVMQEFCVSQSVTLLILTGF
;
A
#
# COMPACT_ATOMS: atom_id res chain seq x y z
N MET A 1 -33.98 -16.88 32.32
CA MET A 1 -33.11 -15.79 31.81
C MET A 1 -32.33 -16.29 30.60
N ALA A 2 -32.76 -15.93 29.39
CA ALA A 2 -32.02 -16.25 28.17
C ALA A 2 -30.79 -15.33 28.09
N ALA A 3 -29.59 -15.91 28.17
CA ALA A 3 -28.34 -15.17 28.02
C ALA A 3 -28.33 -14.48 26.65
N SER A 4 -28.44 -13.16 26.65
CA SER A 4 -28.30 -12.31 25.47
C SER A 4 -26.96 -12.64 24.80
N LYS A 5 -27.02 -13.41 23.71
CA LYS A 5 -25.86 -13.82 22.92
C LYS A 5 -25.06 -12.57 22.58
N SER A 6 -23.83 -12.47 23.05
CA SER A 6 -23.06 -11.24 22.90
C SER A 6 -22.87 -10.93 21.41
N THR A 7 -23.55 -9.88 20.94
CA THR A 7 -23.48 -9.39 19.57
C THR A 7 -22.04 -9.09 19.14
N PHE A 8 -21.18 -8.79 20.10
CA PHE A 8 -19.75 -8.58 19.87
C PHE A 8 -19.02 -9.83 19.35
N ALA A 9 -19.31 -11.01 19.90
CA ALA A 9 -18.69 -12.26 19.45
C ALA A 9 -19.10 -12.60 18.02
N SER A 10 -20.37 -12.36 17.64
CA SER A 10 -20.82 -12.57 16.25
C SER A 10 -20.21 -11.55 15.29
N TYR A 11 -20.03 -10.30 15.73
CA TYR A 11 -19.35 -9.24 14.96
C TYR A 11 -17.86 -9.54 14.74
N ILE A 12 -17.16 -10.18 15.69
CA ILE A 12 -15.77 -10.61 15.52
C ILE A 12 -15.66 -11.91 14.72
N GLN A 13 -16.62 -12.83 14.86
CA GLN A 13 -16.65 -14.08 14.10
C GLN A 13 -16.76 -13.86 12.59
N ARG A 14 -17.52 -12.85 12.13
CA ARG A 14 -17.70 -12.58 10.70
C ARG A 14 -16.37 -12.23 9.99
N PRO A 15 -15.58 -11.23 10.43
CA PRO A 15 -14.26 -10.92 9.85
C PRO A 15 -13.26 -12.08 9.94
N LEU A 16 -13.28 -12.84 11.05
CA LEU A 16 -12.39 -14.00 11.21
C LEU A 16 -12.78 -15.17 10.29
N LYS A 17 -14.08 -15.35 9.99
CA LYS A 17 -14.55 -16.31 8.97
C LYS A 17 -13.98 -15.98 7.59
N TYR A 18 -13.93 -14.71 7.21
CA TYR A 18 -13.29 -14.27 5.97
C TYR A 18 -11.78 -14.54 5.99
N GLY A 19 -11.11 -14.34 7.12
CA GLY A 19 -9.70 -14.72 7.29
C GLY A 19 -9.41 -16.21 7.07
N ASN A 20 -10.38 -17.09 7.33
CA ASN A 20 -10.33 -18.53 7.07
C ASN A 20 -10.52 -18.85 5.57
N LEU A 21 -11.41 -18.12 4.89
CA LEU A 21 -11.67 -18.26 3.45
C LEU A 21 -10.41 -17.96 2.61
N PHE A 22 -9.61 -17.00 3.06
CA PHE A 22 -8.37 -16.59 2.37
C PHE A 22 -7.11 -17.29 2.92
N GLY A 23 -7.23 -18.23 3.86
CA GLY A 23 -6.11 -18.97 4.43
C GLY A 23 -5.09 -18.12 5.20
N CYS A 24 -5.47 -16.89 5.59
CA CYS A 24 -4.55 -15.91 6.20
C CYS A 24 -4.67 -15.82 7.73
N VAL A 25 -5.71 -16.43 8.35
CA VAL A 25 -5.91 -16.42 9.80
C VAL A 25 -6.29 -17.82 10.29
N TYR A 26 -5.43 -18.37 11.14
CA TYR A 26 -5.41 -19.76 11.61
C TYR A 26 -6.33 -20.19 12.79
N PRO A 27 -7.04 -19.34 13.55
CA PRO A 27 -7.96 -19.80 14.57
C PRO A 27 -9.30 -20.22 13.96
N THR A 28 -9.54 -21.53 13.90
CA THR A 28 -10.87 -22.09 13.67
C THR A 28 -11.64 -22.14 14.98
N TRP A 29 -12.87 -21.63 15.00
CA TRP A 29 -13.74 -21.74 16.18
C TRP A 29 -14.38 -23.12 16.23
N ARG A 30 -14.26 -23.81 17.36
CA ARG A 30 -15.03 -25.03 17.67
C ARG A 30 -15.85 -24.73 18.93
N GLY A 31 -17.12 -24.37 18.73
CA GLY A 31 -17.95 -23.79 19.79
C GLY A 31 -17.43 -22.42 20.24
N TRP A 32 -17.19 -22.26 21.54
CA TRP A 32 -16.69 -21.02 22.17
C TRP A 32 -15.17 -20.99 22.35
N GLN A 33 -14.45 -22.02 21.89
CA GLN A 33 -12.99 -22.08 21.99
C GLN A 33 -12.32 -21.84 20.64
N VAL A 34 -11.23 -21.08 20.71
CA VAL A 34 -10.32 -20.84 19.60
C VAL A 34 -9.37 -22.02 19.48
N VAL A 35 -9.61 -22.90 18.50
CA VAL A 35 -8.78 -24.09 18.28
C VAL A 35 -7.69 -23.75 17.27
N ARG A 36 -6.45 -24.13 17.60
CA ARG A 36 -5.31 -24.00 16.68
C ARG A 36 -5.43 -25.03 15.55
N PRO A 37 -5.02 -24.70 14.32
CA PRO A 37 -5.24 -25.57 13.19
C PRO A 37 -4.28 -26.76 13.19
N THR A 38 -4.77 -27.85 12.60
CA THR A 38 -4.08 -29.13 12.38
C THR A 38 -2.85 -28.97 11.48
N GLY A 39 -1.88 -29.88 11.61
CA GLY A 39 -0.54 -29.77 10.98
C GLY A 39 -0.55 -29.64 9.46
N ARG A 40 -1.50 -30.27 8.75
CA ARG A 40 -1.56 -30.27 7.27
C ARG A 40 -1.73 -28.87 6.66
N ALA A 41 -2.60 -28.04 7.24
CA ALA A 41 -2.82 -26.67 6.74
C ALA A 41 -1.58 -25.78 6.88
N LYS A 42 -0.77 -25.99 7.93
CA LYS A 42 0.48 -25.27 8.14
C LYS A 42 1.52 -25.63 7.07
N ASN A 43 1.60 -26.90 6.69
CA ASN A 43 2.52 -27.36 5.65
C ASN A 43 2.14 -26.80 4.28
N LEU A 44 0.84 -26.77 3.95
CA LEU A 44 0.37 -26.22 2.68
C LEU A 44 0.73 -24.73 2.55
N VAL A 45 0.51 -23.92 3.58
CA VAL A 45 0.89 -22.51 3.56
C VAL A 45 2.41 -22.32 3.50
N ARG A 46 3.21 -23.17 4.18
CA ARG A 46 4.67 -23.14 4.04
C ARG A 46 5.12 -23.45 2.62
N ILE A 47 4.51 -24.45 1.97
CA ILE A 47 4.81 -24.80 0.58
C ILE A 47 4.43 -23.64 -0.35
N THR A 48 3.22 -23.09 -0.24
CA THR A 48 2.81 -21.95 -1.09
C THR A 48 3.75 -20.76 -0.92
N ILE A 49 4.18 -20.50 0.32
CA ILE A 49 5.17 -19.47 0.62
C ILE A 49 6.51 -19.78 -0.05
N LEU A 50 7.04 -21.01 0.07
CA LEU A 50 8.31 -21.40 -0.54
C LEU A 50 8.24 -21.30 -2.06
N THR A 51 7.15 -21.77 -2.68
CA THR A 51 6.92 -21.66 -4.13
C THR A 51 6.89 -20.20 -4.58
N GLN A 52 6.19 -19.32 -3.86
CA GLN A 52 6.19 -17.89 -4.17
C GLN A 52 7.58 -17.25 -4.04
N PHE A 53 8.39 -17.69 -3.07
CA PHE A 53 9.75 -17.20 -2.89
C PHE A 53 10.66 -17.59 -4.06
N VAL A 54 10.67 -18.87 -4.42
CA VAL A 54 11.44 -19.38 -5.58
C VAL A 54 11.00 -18.68 -6.86
N TYR A 55 9.70 -18.46 -7.01
CA TYR A 55 9.14 -17.72 -8.15
C TYR A 55 9.69 -16.28 -8.23
N ILE A 56 9.68 -15.54 -7.12
CA ILE A 56 10.23 -14.17 -7.07
C ILE A 56 11.72 -14.17 -7.43
N LEU A 57 12.51 -15.09 -6.88
CA LEU A 57 13.93 -15.22 -7.22
C LEU A 57 14.13 -15.51 -8.71
N SER A 58 13.30 -16.39 -9.29
CA SER A 58 13.37 -16.71 -10.71
C SER A 58 13.00 -15.52 -11.60
N GLN A 59 12.03 -14.68 -11.19
CA GLN A 59 11.69 -13.45 -11.91
C GLN A 59 12.81 -12.42 -11.84
N ILE A 60 13.38 -12.19 -10.64
CA ILE A 60 14.52 -11.29 -10.48
C ILE A 60 15.69 -11.78 -11.34
N SER A 61 16.00 -13.08 -11.31
CA SER A 61 17.03 -13.66 -12.16
C SER A 61 16.74 -13.44 -13.64
N ALA A 62 15.52 -13.71 -14.11
CA ALA A 62 15.15 -13.55 -15.52
C ALA A 62 15.29 -12.09 -15.99
N ILE A 63 14.87 -11.13 -15.17
CA ILE A 63 15.02 -9.69 -15.46
C ILE A 63 16.50 -9.30 -15.55
N LEU A 64 17.35 -9.88 -14.70
CA LEU A 64 18.78 -9.58 -14.69
C LEU A 64 19.56 -10.27 -15.82
N THR A 65 19.11 -11.44 -16.29
CA THR A 65 19.85 -12.24 -17.27
C THR A 65 19.41 -12.02 -18.72
N ILE A 66 18.17 -11.60 -18.96
CA ILE A 66 17.63 -11.47 -20.32
C ILE A 66 17.63 -9.99 -20.72
N PRO A 67 18.47 -9.56 -21.69
CA PRO A 67 18.41 -8.20 -22.21
C PRO A 67 17.06 -8.01 -22.93
N GLN A 68 16.26 -7.08 -22.43
CA GLN A 68 14.94 -6.74 -22.97
C GLN A 68 14.90 -5.23 -23.27
N PRO A 69 14.01 -4.77 -24.16
CA PRO A 69 13.74 -3.35 -24.32
C PRO A 69 13.41 -2.71 -22.97
N PHE A 70 13.75 -1.43 -22.81
CA PHE A 70 13.52 -0.71 -21.55
C PHE A 70 12.06 -0.80 -21.08
N LEU A 71 11.12 -0.77 -22.03
CA LEU A 71 9.69 -0.85 -21.74
C LEU A 71 9.29 -2.20 -21.11
N ASP A 72 9.74 -3.31 -21.72
CA ASP A 72 9.42 -4.66 -21.24
C ASP A 72 10.13 -4.95 -19.91
N THR A 73 11.34 -4.41 -19.74
CA THR A 73 12.08 -4.43 -18.47
C THR A 73 11.30 -3.67 -17.39
N GLY A 74 10.78 -2.47 -17.72
CA GLY A 74 9.95 -1.69 -16.82
C GLY A 74 8.67 -2.44 -16.42
N GLU A 75 7.96 -3.03 -17.37
CA GLU A 75 6.77 -3.84 -17.08
C GLU A 75 7.10 -5.03 -16.15
N ALA A 76 8.18 -5.76 -16.45
CA ALA A 76 8.63 -6.88 -15.64
C ALA A 76 9.03 -6.46 -14.22
N VAL A 77 9.70 -5.32 -14.05
CA VAL A 77 10.06 -4.76 -12.73
C VAL A 77 8.81 -4.31 -11.97
N ALA A 78 7.84 -3.66 -12.62
CA ALA A 78 6.57 -3.28 -12.02
C ALA A 78 5.88 -4.50 -11.42
N LEU A 79 5.70 -5.53 -12.24
CA LEU A 79 5.04 -6.77 -11.84
C LEU A 79 5.80 -7.42 -10.69
N THR A 80 7.12 -7.59 -10.82
CA THR A 80 7.99 -8.18 -9.79
C THR A 80 7.92 -7.42 -8.47
N SER A 81 7.88 -6.08 -8.51
CA SER A 81 7.72 -5.26 -7.31
C SER A 81 6.36 -5.52 -6.63
N ALA A 82 5.27 -5.64 -7.40
CA ALA A 82 3.96 -6.00 -6.88
C ALA A 82 3.94 -7.41 -6.28
N PHE A 83 4.70 -8.37 -6.82
CA PHE A 83 4.89 -9.70 -6.21
C PHE A 83 5.60 -9.64 -4.88
N ILE A 84 6.74 -8.95 -4.82
CA ILE A 84 7.52 -8.81 -3.61
C ILE A 84 6.66 -8.18 -2.52
N ILE A 85 5.90 -7.12 -2.86
CA ILE A 85 4.95 -6.49 -1.95
C ILE A 85 3.89 -7.48 -1.46
N SER A 86 3.22 -8.18 -2.38
CA SER A 86 2.17 -9.17 -2.07
C SER A 86 2.68 -10.33 -1.20
N PHE A 87 3.92 -10.76 -1.47
CA PHE A 87 4.61 -11.79 -0.71
C PHE A 87 4.98 -11.30 0.68
N LEU A 88 5.58 -10.11 0.81
CA LEU A 88 5.93 -9.51 2.09
C LEU A 88 4.69 -9.32 2.99
N LEU A 89 3.53 -8.97 2.41
CA LEU A 89 2.25 -8.88 3.12
C LEU A 89 1.85 -10.22 3.76
N ARG A 90 2.22 -11.33 3.14
CA ARG A 90 1.93 -12.68 3.62
C ARG A 90 2.84 -13.11 4.77
N PHE A 91 4.06 -12.58 4.83
CA PHE A 91 5.01 -12.97 5.86
C PHE A 91 4.75 -12.31 7.21
N ARG A 92 4.59 -13.17 8.20
CA ARG A 92 4.54 -12.81 9.62
C ARG A 92 5.95 -12.51 10.15
N LEU A 93 6.74 -11.65 9.49
CA LEU A 93 8.09 -11.34 9.96
C LEU A 93 8.03 -10.75 11.38
N PRO A 94 8.74 -11.35 12.36
CA PRO A 94 8.74 -10.85 13.73
C PRO A 94 9.28 -9.42 13.75
N ARG A 95 8.55 -8.53 14.44
CA ARG A 95 8.76 -7.07 14.52
C ARG A 95 10.23 -6.65 14.70
N ARG A 96 11.03 -7.48 15.38
CA ARG A 96 12.45 -7.26 15.65
C ARG A 96 13.32 -7.22 14.38
N LYS A 97 12.96 -7.97 13.32
CA LYS A 97 13.76 -8.04 12.08
C LYS A 97 13.50 -6.87 11.12
N TRP A 98 12.32 -6.24 11.21
CA TRP A 98 11.96 -5.10 10.36
C TRP A 98 12.86 -3.87 10.59
N ASN A 99 13.26 -3.63 11.84
CA ASN A 99 14.14 -2.51 12.18
C ASN A 99 15.54 -2.61 11.56
N HIS A 100 15.96 -3.81 11.13
CA HIS A 100 17.24 -3.99 10.42
C HIS A 100 17.09 -3.92 8.90
N PHE A 101 15.91 -4.25 8.38
CA PHE A 101 15.66 -4.30 6.93
C PHE A 101 15.34 -2.91 6.34
N PHE A 102 14.67 -2.05 7.10
CA PHE A 102 14.23 -0.73 6.60
C PHE A 102 15.29 0.38 6.56
N PRO A 103 16.19 0.53 7.55
CA PRO A 103 17.14 1.64 7.56
C PRO A 103 18.02 1.73 6.31
N PRO A 104 18.56 0.63 5.74
CA PRO A 104 19.36 0.71 4.51
C PRO A 104 18.57 1.21 3.31
N VAL A 105 17.29 0.81 3.17
CA VAL A 105 16.47 1.24 2.04
C VAL A 105 15.97 2.66 2.21
N ILE A 106 15.63 3.07 3.44
CA ILE A 106 15.33 4.47 3.74
C ILE A 106 16.58 5.32 3.50
N LEU A 107 17.79 4.91 3.90
CA LEU A 107 19.04 5.61 3.61
C LEU A 107 19.36 5.70 2.11
N LEU A 108 19.08 4.64 1.35
CA LEU A 108 19.20 4.64 -0.12
C LEU A 108 18.20 5.60 -0.79
N LEU A 109 16.98 5.70 -0.26
CA LEU A 109 15.94 6.62 -0.77
C LEU A 109 16.09 8.06 -0.26
N HIS A 110 16.66 8.26 0.93
CA HIS A 110 16.86 9.56 1.55
C HIS A 110 18.13 10.28 1.07
N GLY A 111 18.93 9.68 0.17
CA GLY A 111 20.08 10.31 -0.47
C GLY A 111 20.85 11.21 0.49
N GLY A 112 21.58 10.58 1.42
CA GLY A 112 22.25 11.20 2.57
C GLY A 112 22.52 12.70 2.43
N ASN A 113 21.91 13.49 3.32
CA ASN A 113 22.25 14.90 3.63
C ASN A 113 21.91 16.01 2.62
N SER A 114 20.97 15.83 1.69
CA SER A 114 20.72 16.85 0.65
C SER A 114 19.58 17.86 0.90
N LEU A 115 18.83 17.79 2.00
CA LEU A 115 17.67 18.67 2.21
C LEU A 115 17.94 20.20 2.31
N PRO A 116 19.13 20.72 2.71
CA PRO A 116 19.37 22.17 2.68
C PRO A 116 19.83 22.72 1.31
N ARG A 117 20.17 21.88 0.32
CA ARG A 117 20.76 22.34 -0.95
C ARG A 117 19.75 22.64 -2.06
N ILE A 118 18.54 22.10 -1.98
CA ILE A 118 17.53 22.25 -3.06
C ILE A 118 16.98 23.68 -3.14
N ALA A 119 16.97 24.43 -2.02
CA ALA A 119 16.61 25.86 -2.03
C ALA A 119 17.64 26.75 -2.75
N ARG A 120 18.88 26.28 -2.97
CA ARG A 120 19.95 27.09 -3.57
C ARG A 120 20.13 26.87 -5.08
N LEU A 121 19.52 25.82 -5.65
CA LEU A 121 19.62 25.50 -7.08
C LEU A 121 18.51 26.14 -7.94
N HIS A 122 17.43 26.63 -7.33
CA HIS A 122 16.41 27.39 -8.06
C HIS A 122 16.85 28.81 -8.43
N SER A 123 17.93 29.33 -7.85
CA SER A 123 18.45 30.69 -8.12
C SER A 123 19.48 30.76 -9.27
N SER A 124 19.89 29.63 -9.87
CA SER A 124 20.99 29.58 -10.87
C SER A 124 20.58 29.07 -12.25
N ARG A 125 19.28 29.04 -12.58
CA ARG A 125 18.78 28.49 -13.86
C ARG A 125 18.47 29.54 -14.94
N ASN A 126 18.76 30.81 -14.70
CA ASN A 126 18.40 31.90 -15.63
C ASN A 126 19.49 32.27 -16.67
N ASN A 127 20.65 31.60 -16.69
CA ASN A 127 21.78 31.99 -17.54
C ASN A 127 22.32 30.84 -18.41
N LEU A 128 21.49 30.25 -19.27
CA LEU A 128 21.97 29.35 -20.32
C LEU A 128 21.63 29.91 -21.71
N PRO A 129 22.62 30.04 -22.61
CA PRO A 129 22.40 30.57 -23.96
C PRO A 129 21.62 29.56 -24.83
N PRO A 130 20.92 30.04 -25.87
CA PRO A 130 20.13 29.20 -26.76
C PRO A 130 21.01 28.28 -27.61
N LEU A 131 20.66 27.00 -27.64
CA LEU A 131 21.26 26.00 -28.54
C LEU A 131 20.77 26.24 -29.98
N GLN A 132 21.70 26.59 -30.87
CA GLN A 132 21.49 26.61 -32.32
C GLN A 132 21.40 25.17 -32.85
N SER A 133 20.27 24.83 -33.47
CA SER A 133 20.05 23.58 -34.18
C SER A 133 20.57 23.70 -35.63
N THR A 134 21.67 23.03 -35.94
CA THR A 134 22.12 22.82 -37.33
C THR A 134 21.38 21.63 -37.97
N PRO A 135 20.85 21.77 -39.20
CA PRO A 135 20.20 20.67 -39.91
C PRO A 135 21.25 19.68 -40.43
N VAL A 136 21.17 18.43 -39.96
CA VAL A 136 21.96 17.32 -40.49
C VAL A 136 21.22 16.76 -41.70
N VAL A 137 21.79 16.95 -42.89
CA VAL A 137 21.34 16.32 -44.14
C VAL A 137 21.77 14.85 -44.11
N LEU A 138 20.81 13.92 -44.01
CA LEU A 138 21.08 12.49 -44.09
C LEU A 138 21.18 12.05 -45.57
N PRO A 139 22.21 11.29 -45.97
CA PRO A 139 22.30 10.72 -47.30
C PRO A 139 21.26 9.60 -47.50
N SER A 140 20.67 9.57 -48.69
CA SER A 140 19.70 8.58 -49.15
C SER A 140 20.28 7.16 -49.17
N VAL A 141 19.75 6.29 -48.32
CA VAL A 141 20.14 4.88 -48.23
C VAL A 141 19.37 4.07 -49.30
N PRO A 142 20.05 3.24 -50.11
CA PRO A 142 19.40 2.39 -51.11
C PRO A 142 18.55 1.27 -50.46
N PRO A 143 17.52 0.77 -51.16
CA PRO A 143 16.61 -0.24 -50.62
C PRO A 143 17.34 -1.57 -50.31
N PRO A 144 17.02 -2.23 -49.19
CA PRO A 144 17.67 -3.47 -48.81
C PRO A 144 17.24 -4.64 -49.72
N PRO A 145 18.15 -5.57 -50.03
CA PRO A 145 17.84 -6.77 -50.79
C PRO A 145 16.90 -7.71 -50.01
N ASN A 146 16.01 -8.37 -50.76
CA ASN A 146 14.96 -9.27 -50.27
C ASN A 146 15.53 -10.34 -49.32
N LEU A 147 15.27 -10.18 -48.02
CA LEU A 147 15.64 -11.16 -47.01
C LEU A 147 14.68 -12.36 -47.02
N PRO A 148 15.20 -13.60 -46.89
CA PRO A 148 14.39 -14.81 -46.84
C PRO A 148 13.46 -14.82 -45.62
N ALA A 149 12.23 -15.28 -45.84
CA ALA A 149 11.16 -15.32 -44.85
C ALA A 149 11.62 -16.05 -43.57
N THR A 150 11.75 -15.31 -42.48
CA THR A 150 12.06 -15.86 -41.16
C THR A 150 10.94 -16.79 -40.67
N PRO A 151 11.27 -17.98 -40.14
CA PRO A 151 10.29 -18.94 -39.66
C PRO A 151 9.50 -18.37 -38.48
N SER A 152 8.18 -18.50 -38.55
CA SER A 152 7.24 -18.09 -37.51
C SER A 152 7.43 -18.94 -36.25
N HIS A 153 8.29 -18.48 -35.35
CA HIS A 153 8.44 -19.06 -34.03
C HIS A 153 7.13 -18.88 -33.24
N SER A 154 6.37 -19.96 -33.10
CA SER A 154 5.22 -20.04 -32.22
C SER A 154 5.68 -19.81 -30.77
N LEU A 155 5.14 -18.76 -30.12
CA LEU A 155 5.44 -18.46 -28.73
C LEU A 155 5.07 -19.68 -27.86
N PRO A 156 5.95 -20.13 -26.96
CA PRO A 156 5.72 -21.34 -26.17
C PRO A 156 4.54 -21.13 -25.20
N SER A 157 3.58 -22.06 -25.21
CA SER A 157 2.34 -22.03 -24.39
C SER A 157 2.55 -21.88 -22.88
N SER A 158 3.80 -22.07 -22.41
CA SER A 158 4.20 -21.87 -21.02
C SER A 158 4.16 -20.41 -20.54
N ALA A 159 4.26 -19.43 -21.46
CA ALA A 159 4.24 -18.01 -21.10
C ALA A 159 2.86 -17.56 -20.57
N HIS A 160 1.78 -18.06 -21.16
CA HIS A 160 0.41 -17.71 -20.77
C HIS A 160 0.06 -18.17 -19.34
N HIS A 161 0.50 -19.37 -18.96
CA HIS A 161 0.26 -19.90 -17.61
C HIS A 161 0.96 -19.06 -16.54
N ARG A 162 2.15 -18.54 -16.82
CA ARG A 162 2.89 -17.67 -15.90
C ARG A 162 2.15 -16.36 -15.68
N VAL A 163 1.71 -15.68 -16.76
CA VAL A 163 0.96 -14.42 -16.68
C VAL A 163 -0.34 -14.55 -15.90
N LEU A 164 -1.05 -15.68 -16.02
CA LEU A 164 -2.27 -15.91 -15.26
C LEU A 164 -1.99 -16.07 -13.76
N ILE A 165 -1.08 -16.95 -13.37
CA ILE A 165 -0.72 -17.15 -11.95
C ILE A 165 -0.23 -15.84 -11.32
N ILE A 166 0.52 -15.06 -12.10
CA ILE A 166 1.01 -13.73 -11.76
C ILE A 166 -0.16 -12.80 -11.39
N SER A 167 -1.10 -12.63 -12.31
CA SER A 167 -2.24 -11.74 -12.13
C SER A 167 -3.03 -12.07 -10.85
N TRP A 168 -3.26 -13.37 -10.59
CA TRP A 168 -3.99 -13.82 -9.40
C TRP A 168 -3.32 -13.44 -8.06
N ILE A 169 -1.99 -13.47 -7.98
CA ILE A 169 -1.29 -13.13 -6.74
C ILE A 169 -1.32 -11.62 -6.48
N ILE A 170 -1.12 -10.80 -7.52
CA ILE A 170 -1.20 -9.33 -7.41
C ILE A 170 -2.62 -8.95 -7.03
N VAL A 171 -3.62 -9.48 -7.73
CA VAL A 171 -5.04 -9.25 -7.40
C VAL A 171 -5.32 -9.71 -5.97
N GLY A 172 -4.83 -10.86 -5.53
CA GLY A 172 -5.03 -11.35 -4.17
C GLY A 172 -4.38 -10.48 -3.10
N GLY A 173 -3.13 -10.02 -3.31
CA GLY A 173 -2.40 -9.16 -2.38
C GLY A 173 -2.98 -7.75 -2.31
N ALA A 174 -3.29 -7.17 -3.46
CA ALA A 174 -4.00 -5.89 -3.57
C ALA A 174 -5.36 -5.99 -2.89
N HIS A 175 -6.15 -7.03 -3.20
CA HIS A 175 -7.46 -7.25 -2.58
C HIS A 175 -7.37 -7.37 -1.06
N TYR A 176 -6.37 -8.08 -0.53
CA TYR A 176 -6.15 -8.21 0.91
C TYR A 176 -5.82 -6.85 1.57
N CYS A 177 -4.91 -6.09 0.97
CA CYS A 177 -4.60 -4.73 1.41
C CYS A 177 -5.82 -3.82 1.34
N CYS A 178 -6.46 -3.74 0.18
CA CYS A 178 -7.59 -2.86 -0.06
C CYS A 178 -8.76 -3.20 0.87
N LEU A 179 -9.19 -4.47 0.88
CA LEU A 179 -10.33 -4.86 1.70
C LEU A 179 -10.03 -4.67 3.18
N ILE A 180 -8.95 -5.24 3.71
CA ILE A 180 -8.76 -5.22 5.17
C ILE A 180 -8.41 -3.82 5.63
N LEU A 181 -7.53 -3.12 4.93
CA LEU A 181 -7.07 -1.82 5.37
C LEU A 181 -8.18 -0.78 5.20
N ILE A 182 -8.73 -0.61 4.00
CA ILE A 182 -9.80 0.38 3.77
C ILE A 182 -11.03 0.02 4.57
N SER A 183 -11.53 -1.22 4.52
CA SER A 183 -12.78 -1.53 5.23
C SER A 183 -12.64 -1.32 6.73
N SER A 184 -11.50 -1.68 7.33
CA SER A 184 -11.32 -1.51 8.78
C SER A 184 -11.15 -0.05 9.19
N THR A 185 -10.40 0.76 8.44
CA THR A 185 -10.25 2.19 8.73
C THR A 185 -11.53 2.96 8.45
N SER A 186 -12.20 2.68 7.34
CA SER A 186 -13.46 3.33 6.95
C SER A 186 -14.59 2.92 7.89
N PHE A 187 -14.67 1.66 8.31
CA PHE A 187 -15.65 1.23 9.31
C PHE A 187 -15.45 1.98 10.64
N LEU A 188 -14.20 2.08 11.12
CA LEU A 188 -13.91 2.81 12.34
C LEU A 188 -14.30 4.30 12.23
N LEU A 189 -14.03 4.93 11.08
CA LEU A 189 -14.41 6.31 10.81
C LEU A 189 -15.94 6.48 10.77
N LEU A 190 -16.66 5.61 10.06
CA LEU A 190 -18.11 5.68 9.94
C LEU A 190 -18.81 5.45 11.28
N GLU A 191 -18.37 4.45 12.06
CA GLU A 191 -18.91 4.21 13.39
C GLU A 191 -18.61 5.37 14.34
N PHE A 192 -17.43 6.01 14.21
CA PHE A 192 -17.13 7.23 14.93
C PHE A 192 -18.07 8.38 14.54
N GLN A 193 -18.32 8.59 13.24
CA GLN A 193 -19.21 9.66 12.77
C GLN A 193 -20.66 9.44 13.23
N LYS A 194 -21.16 8.21 13.17
CA LYS A 194 -22.49 7.85 13.73
C LYS A 194 -22.56 8.16 15.23
N PHE A 195 -21.50 7.79 15.95
CA PHE A 195 -21.38 8.07 17.37
C PHE A 195 -21.38 9.58 17.66
N ALA A 196 -20.59 10.36 16.92
CA ALA A 196 -20.45 11.80 17.11
C ALA A 196 -21.78 12.55 16.92
N LYS A 197 -22.66 12.06 16.03
CA LYS A 197 -24.00 12.61 15.81
C LYS A 197 -25.00 12.28 16.93
N SER A 198 -24.74 11.26 17.76
CA SER A 198 -25.66 10.87 18.83
C SER A 198 -25.58 11.84 20.03
N GLN A 199 -26.73 12.28 20.55
CA GLN A 199 -26.83 13.32 21.61
C GLN A 199 -26.80 12.77 23.06
N ASN A 200 -26.80 11.45 23.27
CA ASN A 200 -27.17 10.83 24.56
C ASN A 200 -26.00 10.50 25.53
N ILE A 201 -26.25 10.45 26.86
CA ILE A 201 -25.29 10.14 27.95
C ILE A 201 -24.72 8.72 27.86
N ALA A 202 -25.37 7.83 27.10
CA ALA A 202 -24.79 6.53 26.70
C ALA A 202 -23.47 6.65 25.90
N LYS A 203 -23.02 7.88 25.61
CA LYS A 203 -21.81 8.25 24.88
C LYS A 203 -20.54 7.65 25.44
N ILE A 204 -20.29 7.68 26.75
CA ILE A 204 -19.01 7.18 27.30
C ILE A 204 -18.87 5.68 27.05
N LYS A 205 -19.94 4.90 27.23
CA LYS A 205 -19.94 3.45 26.98
C LYS A 205 -19.76 3.14 25.50
N ALA A 206 -20.42 3.88 24.62
CA ALA A 206 -20.26 3.73 23.17
C ALA A 206 -18.84 4.13 22.69
N TYR A 207 -18.24 5.18 23.25
CA TYR A 207 -16.86 5.57 22.97
C TYR A 207 -15.86 4.49 23.39
N ARG A 208 -16.05 3.88 24.56
CA ARG A 208 -15.22 2.74 24.99
C ARG A 208 -15.32 1.55 24.04
N LYS A 209 -16.49 1.34 23.41
CA LYS A 209 -16.64 0.34 22.33
C LYS A 209 -15.78 0.70 21.11
N LEU A 210 -15.73 1.98 20.71
CA LEU A 210 -14.84 2.44 19.65
C LEU A 210 -13.36 2.27 20.00
N GLN A 211 -12.96 2.52 21.25
CA GLN A 211 -11.59 2.24 21.72
C GLN A 211 -11.23 0.75 21.65
N MET A 212 -12.18 -0.15 21.91
CA MET A 212 -11.97 -1.58 21.71
C MET A 212 -11.78 -1.92 20.23
N PHE A 213 -12.56 -1.32 19.32
CA PHE A 213 -12.37 -1.48 17.88
C PHE A 213 -11.02 -0.92 17.41
N GLU A 214 -10.61 0.25 17.88
CA GLU A 214 -9.30 0.83 17.59
C GLU A 214 -8.17 -0.11 18.04
N LYS A 215 -8.24 -0.69 19.24
CA LYS A 215 -7.26 -1.69 19.71
C LYS A 215 -7.23 -2.92 18.82
N LEU A 216 -8.39 -3.41 18.37
CA LEU A 216 -8.48 -4.55 17.45
C LEU A 216 -7.84 -4.23 16.09
N VAL A 217 -8.22 -3.11 15.50
CA VAL A 217 -7.66 -2.58 14.25
C VAL A 217 -6.15 -2.43 14.37
N ASN A 218 -5.66 -1.82 15.45
CA ASN A 218 -4.24 -1.67 15.71
C ASN A 218 -3.53 -3.02 15.91
N SER A 219 -4.15 -4.01 16.56
CA SER A 219 -3.53 -5.34 16.72
C SER A 219 -3.30 -6.04 15.36
N THR A 220 -4.19 -5.78 14.40
CA THR A 220 -4.16 -6.37 13.06
C THR A 220 -3.24 -5.58 12.13
N LEU A 221 -3.37 -4.25 12.10
CA LEU A 221 -2.71 -3.38 11.12
C LEU A 221 -1.29 -2.96 11.53
N LYS A 222 -1.10 -2.53 12.80
CA LYS A 222 0.10 -1.83 13.28
C LYS A 222 1.40 -2.57 13.02
N GLY A 223 1.36 -3.90 13.13
CA GLY A 223 2.56 -4.74 13.07
C GLY A 223 2.92 -5.25 11.69
N ARG A 224 2.03 -5.13 10.70
CA ARG A 224 2.22 -5.78 9.38
C ARG A 224 1.65 -4.97 8.23
N ILE A 225 0.33 -4.87 8.16
CA ILE A 225 -0.36 -4.36 6.98
C ILE A 225 -0.04 -2.89 6.79
N LEU A 226 -0.07 -2.08 7.87
CA LEU A 226 0.18 -0.65 7.77
C LEU A 226 1.65 -0.32 7.41
N PRO A 227 2.69 -0.93 8.05
CA PRO A 227 4.09 -0.85 7.61
C PRO A 227 4.31 -1.16 6.14
N ILE A 228 3.75 -2.28 5.68
CA ILE A 228 3.96 -2.71 4.30
C ILE A 228 3.23 -1.77 3.36
N PHE A 229 1.98 -1.41 3.66
CA PHE A 229 1.22 -0.45 2.85
C PHE A 229 1.93 0.91 2.71
N ALA A 230 2.40 1.48 3.82
CA ALA A 230 3.04 2.79 3.82
C ALA A 230 4.39 2.83 3.09
N TYR A 231 4.96 1.68 2.75
CA TYR A 231 6.21 1.57 2.00
C TYR A 231 5.98 1.09 0.56
N ALA A 232 5.20 0.01 0.43
CA ALA A 232 4.88 -0.63 -0.82
C ALA A 232 4.08 0.26 -1.78
N ILE A 233 3.07 0.98 -1.26
CA ILE A 233 2.23 1.82 -2.10
C ILE A 233 3.02 3.00 -2.65
N PRO A 234 3.84 3.74 -1.86
CA PRO A 234 4.74 4.76 -2.43
C PRO A 234 5.66 4.23 -3.52
N LEU A 235 6.30 3.09 -3.31
CA LEU A 235 7.20 2.51 -4.31
C LEU A 235 6.46 2.14 -5.60
N LEU A 236 5.30 1.48 -5.48
CA LEU A 236 4.47 1.14 -6.62
C LEU A 236 3.98 2.40 -7.33
N GLN A 237 3.59 3.43 -6.58
CA GLN A 237 3.15 4.71 -7.12
C GLN A 237 4.28 5.41 -7.88
N ILE A 238 5.49 5.50 -7.32
CA ILE A 238 6.66 6.10 -7.98
C ILE A 238 6.97 5.35 -9.27
N PHE A 239 6.99 4.02 -9.21
CA PHE A 239 7.32 3.18 -10.34
C PHE A 239 6.30 3.31 -11.48
N VAL A 240 5.02 3.11 -11.16
CA VAL A 240 3.94 3.18 -12.15
C VAL A 240 3.80 4.60 -12.71
N GLY A 241 3.98 5.64 -11.88
CA GLY A 241 3.98 7.03 -12.31
C GLY A 241 5.11 7.33 -13.30
N PHE A 242 6.33 6.88 -12.98
CA PHE A 242 7.49 6.99 -13.86
C PHE A 242 7.26 6.28 -15.22
N VAL A 243 6.82 5.01 -15.21
CA VAL A 243 6.54 4.26 -16.45
C VAL A 243 5.44 4.92 -17.27
N THR A 244 4.34 5.35 -16.62
CA THR A 244 3.24 6.05 -17.30
C THR A 244 3.75 7.29 -18.02
N ALA A 245 4.52 8.13 -17.32
CA ALA A 245 5.14 9.30 -17.94
C ALA A 245 6.05 8.88 -19.11
N LYS A 246 6.89 7.83 -18.93
CA LYS A 246 7.78 7.23 -19.96
C LYS A 246 7.04 6.88 -21.23
N MET A 247 5.90 6.24 -21.08
CA MET A 247 5.11 5.79 -22.23
C MET A 247 4.34 6.92 -22.91
N ILE A 248 3.82 7.90 -22.15
CA ILE A 248 3.09 9.04 -22.74
C ILE A 248 3.94 9.79 -23.75
N THR A 249 5.20 10.06 -23.42
CA THR A 249 6.08 10.83 -24.30
C THR A 249 6.57 10.02 -25.51
N ILE A 250 6.82 8.71 -25.36
CA ILE A 250 7.35 7.88 -26.44
C ILE A 250 6.22 7.44 -27.40
N GLN A 251 5.07 7.04 -26.87
CA GLN A 251 3.94 6.48 -27.62
C GLN A 251 2.58 6.85 -26.98
N PRO A 252 2.08 8.09 -27.17
CA PRO A 252 0.88 8.57 -26.48
C PRO A 252 -0.40 7.80 -26.84
N LEU A 253 -0.46 7.20 -28.04
CA LEU A 253 -1.64 6.44 -28.51
C LEU A 253 -1.62 4.96 -28.11
N ASN A 254 -0.62 4.50 -27.36
CA ASN A 254 -0.55 3.10 -26.94
C ASN A 254 -1.59 2.83 -25.83
N PRO A 255 -2.55 1.90 -25.99
CA PRO A 255 -3.58 1.62 -24.98
C PRO A 255 -3.02 1.19 -23.63
N ARG A 256 -1.78 0.67 -23.58
CA ARG A 256 -1.07 0.33 -22.34
C ARG A 256 -0.84 1.56 -21.45
N VAL A 257 -0.67 2.75 -22.04
CA VAL A 257 -0.55 4.02 -21.30
C VAL A 257 -1.76 4.23 -20.40
N GLY A 258 -2.97 3.99 -20.92
CA GLY A 258 -4.22 4.12 -20.16
C GLY A 258 -4.27 3.16 -18.97
N LEU A 259 -3.78 1.93 -19.14
CA LEU A 259 -3.72 0.93 -18.06
C LEU A 259 -2.76 1.36 -16.94
N PHE A 260 -1.56 1.82 -17.27
CA PHE A 260 -0.61 2.30 -16.27
C PHE A 260 -1.09 3.59 -15.58
N ALA A 261 -1.67 4.53 -16.34
CA ALA A 261 -2.29 5.73 -15.80
C ALA A 261 -3.43 5.42 -14.82
N TYR A 262 -4.28 4.46 -15.16
CA TYR A 262 -5.35 3.98 -14.28
C TYR A 262 -4.78 3.37 -12.99
N GLY A 263 -3.73 2.53 -13.10
CA GLY A 263 -3.04 1.96 -11.94
C GLY A 263 -2.44 3.04 -11.02
N TYR A 264 -1.84 4.09 -11.61
CA TYR A 264 -1.27 5.22 -10.87
C TYR A 264 -2.36 6.00 -10.10
N VAL A 265 -3.46 6.36 -10.76
CA VAL A 265 -4.60 7.04 -10.11
C VAL A 265 -5.21 6.16 -9.01
N GLY A 266 -5.32 4.85 -9.24
CA GLY A 266 -5.75 3.89 -8.25
C GLY A 266 -4.85 3.88 -7.00
N ALA A 267 -3.53 3.86 -7.18
CA ALA A 267 -2.57 3.91 -6.06
C ALA A 267 -2.68 5.21 -5.24
N ILE A 268 -2.86 6.36 -5.90
CA ILE A 268 -3.11 7.65 -5.24
C ILE A 268 -4.40 7.57 -4.42
N LEU A 269 -5.51 7.17 -5.04
CA LEU A 269 -6.81 7.13 -4.37
C LEU A 269 -6.77 6.21 -3.15
N MET A 270 -6.20 5.02 -3.32
CA MET A 270 -6.03 4.02 -2.26
C MET A 270 -5.26 4.55 -1.06
N SER A 271 -4.12 5.18 -1.29
CA SER A 271 -3.27 5.73 -0.22
C SER A 271 -3.92 6.93 0.47
N VAL A 272 -4.44 7.88 -0.30
CA VAL A 272 -5.09 9.08 0.24
C VAL A 272 -6.32 8.70 1.07
N LEU A 273 -7.22 7.87 0.57
CA LEU A 273 -8.43 7.47 1.30
C LEU A 273 -8.10 6.78 2.62
N THR A 274 -7.15 5.84 2.59
CA THR A 274 -6.77 5.06 3.77
C THR A 274 -6.13 5.94 4.86
N LEU A 275 -5.11 6.71 4.47
CA LEU A 275 -4.35 7.52 5.43
C LEU A 275 -5.16 8.73 5.92
N THR A 276 -6.00 9.32 5.05
CA THR A 276 -6.93 10.38 5.44
C THR A 276 -7.95 9.85 6.43
N SER A 277 -8.56 8.68 6.18
CA SER A 277 -9.50 8.07 7.12
C SER A 277 -8.86 7.84 8.49
N ALA A 278 -7.63 7.34 8.51
CA ALA A 278 -6.87 7.14 9.74
C ALA A 278 -6.57 8.46 10.49
N GLY A 279 -6.15 9.51 9.78
CA GLY A 279 -5.90 10.83 10.36
C GLY A 279 -7.17 11.54 10.85
N MET A 280 -8.29 11.37 10.14
CA MET A 280 -9.58 11.92 10.52
C MET A 280 -10.12 11.32 11.80
N VAL A 281 -9.98 10.00 12.01
CA VAL A 281 -10.39 9.35 13.28
C VAL A 281 -9.68 9.97 14.49
N ASN A 282 -8.38 10.28 14.37
CA ASN A 282 -7.62 10.94 15.43
C ASN A 282 -8.07 12.38 15.66
N THR A 283 -8.27 13.14 14.58
CA THR A 283 -8.69 14.55 14.65
C THR A 283 -10.08 14.68 15.27
N LEU A 284 -11.06 13.95 14.72
CA LEU A 284 -12.44 14.00 15.19
C LEU A 284 -12.58 13.47 16.63
N SER A 285 -11.83 12.43 17.00
CA SER A 285 -11.86 11.92 18.38
C SER A 285 -11.24 12.90 19.39
N LYS A 286 -10.18 13.63 19.03
CA LYS A 286 -9.63 14.71 19.85
C LYS A 286 -10.62 15.87 19.99
N GLU A 287 -11.23 16.30 18.89
CA GLU A 287 -12.22 17.38 18.90
C GLU A 287 -13.42 17.03 19.76
N TRP A 288 -13.92 15.79 19.64
CA TRP A 288 -15.02 15.30 20.47
C TRP A 288 -14.66 15.23 21.96
N ILE A 289 -13.45 14.78 22.31
CA ILE A 289 -12.97 14.84 23.70
C ILE A 289 -12.79 16.29 24.15
N LYS A 290 -12.40 17.23 23.29
CA LYS A 290 -12.28 18.64 23.69
C LYS A 290 -13.64 19.30 23.90
N SER A 291 -14.62 18.99 23.06
CA SER A 291 -15.96 19.58 23.05
C SER A 291 -16.91 19.03 24.11
N GLY A 292 -16.45 18.09 24.97
CA GLY A 292 -17.26 17.45 26.01
C GLY A 292 -18.22 18.40 26.71
N ASN A 293 -19.52 18.12 26.57
CA ASN A 293 -20.62 18.95 27.06
C ASN A 293 -20.46 19.26 28.55
N GLY A 294 -20.52 20.55 28.91
CA GLY A 294 -20.35 21.03 30.29
C GLY A 294 -21.26 20.35 31.31
N LYS A 295 -22.44 19.87 30.90
CA LYS A 295 -23.37 19.12 31.77
C LYS A 295 -22.80 17.78 32.28
N GLU A 296 -22.16 16.97 31.43
CA GLU A 296 -21.51 15.72 31.86
C GLU A 296 -20.27 16.00 32.73
N ARG A 297 -19.61 17.14 32.46
CA ARG A 297 -18.40 17.60 33.17
C ARG A 297 -18.71 18.19 34.55
N SER A 298 -19.98 18.51 34.83
CA SER A 298 -20.46 19.07 36.09
C SER A 298 -20.20 18.09 37.25
N THR A 299 -20.45 16.80 37.04
CA THR A 299 -20.16 15.80 38.07
C THR A 299 -18.65 15.52 38.19
N ASN A 300 -18.14 15.40 39.41
CA ASN A 300 -16.74 15.05 39.66
C ASN A 300 -16.35 13.72 39.01
N ILE A 301 -17.27 12.75 38.99
CA ILE A 301 -17.07 11.43 38.36
C ILE A 301 -17.01 11.56 36.84
N GLY A 302 -17.94 12.30 36.23
CA GLY A 302 -17.97 12.53 34.78
C GLY A 302 -16.70 13.23 34.28
N ARG A 303 -16.21 14.22 35.04
CA ARG A 303 -14.94 14.91 34.76
C ARG A 303 -13.75 13.95 34.77
N LYS A 304 -13.64 13.09 35.79
CA LYS A 304 -12.58 12.06 35.88
C LYS A 304 -12.69 11.03 34.76
N MET A 305 -13.90 10.56 34.44
CA MET A 305 -14.11 9.62 33.34
C MET A 305 -13.72 10.22 31.99
N HIS A 306 -14.13 11.46 31.72
CA HIS A 306 -13.82 12.13 30.48
C HIS A 306 -12.32 12.43 30.33
N ALA A 307 -11.64 12.82 31.43
CA ALA A 307 -10.19 12.97 31.45
C ALA A 307 -9.44 11.65 31.18
N SER A 308 -10.06 10.50 31.48
CA SER A 308 -9.47 9.18 31.19
C SER A 308 -9.59 8.75 29.71
N LEU A 309 -10.38 9.46 28.89
CA LEU A 309 -10.57 9.10 27.49
C LEU A 309 -9.35 9.50 26.66
N ALA A 310 -8.64 8.50 26.16
CA ALA A 310 -7.61 8.70 25.15
C ALA A 310 -8.24 8.82 23.76
N PRO A 311 -7.76 9.75 22.91
CA PRO A 311 -8.19 9.86 21.52
C PRO A 311 -7.83 8.60 20.73
N LEU A 312 -8.66 8.28 19.73
CA LEU A 312 -8.52 7.10 18.89
C LEU A 312 -7.36 7.31 17.91
N LYS A 313 -6.34 6.45 17.94
CA LYS A 313 -5.16 6.59 17.09
C LYS A 313 -4.88 5.31 16.32
N ILE A 314 -4.97 5.37 15.00
CA ILE A 314 -4.44 4.29 14.15
C ILE A 314 -2.92 4.38 14.16
N ARG A 315 -2.28 3.37 14.75
CA ARG A 315 -0.84 3.36 15.00
C ARG A 315 -0.09 2.68 13.87
N PHE A 316 0.99 3.33 13.48
CA PHE A 316 1.99 2.85 12.54
C PHE A 316 3.29 2.58 13.29
N ALA A 317 3.67 1.32 13.48
CA ALA A 317 4.83 0.97 14.30
C ALA A 317 4.79 1.66 15.69
N ASN A 318 5.71 2.60 15.99
CA ASN A 318 5.68 3.39 17.22
C ASN A 318 5.05 4.77 17.06
N ASN A 319 4.70 5.15 15.82
CA ASN A 319 4.05 6.39 15.43
C ASN A 319 2.54 6.20 15.24
N PHE A 320 1.84 7.27 14.85
CA PHE A 320 0.44 7.25 14.45
C PHE A 320 0.28 8.01 13.13
N VAL A 321 -0.75 7.65 12.36
CA VAL A 321 -1.06 8.37 11.12
C VAL A 321 -1.73 9.69 11.47
N ASP A 322 -1.17 10.78 10.99
CA ASP A 322 -1.72 12.13 11.20
C ASP A 322 -2.44 12.63 9.94
N LYS A 323 -3.21 13.71 10.08
CA LYS A 323 -3.99 14.31 8.98
C LYS A 323 -3.10 14.73 7.80
N LEU A 324 -1.85 15.10 8.05
CA LEU A 324 -0.89 15.53 7.04
C LEU A 324 -0.09 14.38 6.40
N THR A 325 -0.09 13.19 7.00
CA THR A 325 0.65 12.03 6.46
C THR A 325 0.33 11.70 4.99
N PRO A 326 -0.94 11.68 4.52
CA PRO A 326 -1.20 11.44 3.10
C PRO A 326 -0.57 12.48 2.18
N LEU A 327 -0.59 13.76 2.57
CA LEU A 327 -0.06 14.85 1.74
C LEU A 327 1.46 14.73 1.59
N VAL A 328 2.16 14.53 2.71
CA VAL A 328 3.62 14.33 2.72
C VAL A 328 4.02 13.09 1.90
N MET A 329 3.23 12.01 2.01
CA MET A 329 3.51 10.79 1.24
C MET A 329 3.31 11.01 -0.26
N GLN A 330 2.27 11.75 -0.66
CA GLN A 330 2.01 12.07 -2.07
C GLN A 330 3.07 12.99 -2.66
N GLU A 331 3.46 14.05 -1.94
CA GLU A 331 4.56 14.94 -2.31
C GLU A 331 5.84 14.15 -2.55
N PHE A 332 6.21 13.26 -1.61
CA PHE A 332 7.35 12.38 -1.77
C PHE A 332 7.26 11.53 -3.05
N CYS A 333 6.12 10.88 -3.32
CA CYS A 333 5.96 10.03 -4.51
C CYS A 333 6.09 10.81 -5.82
N VAL A 334 5.53 12.01 -5.88
CA VAL A 334 5.62 12.88 -7.06
C VAL A 334 7.06 13.37 -7.26
N SER A 335 7.71 13.88 -6.21
CA SER A 335 9.09 14.37 -6.28
C SER A 335 10.07 13.26 -6.72
N GLN A 336 9.91 12.04 -6.21
CA GLN A 336 10.75 10.92 -6.62
C GLN A 336 10.48 10.49 -8.06
N SER A 337 9.22 10.45 -8.49
CA SER A 337 8.86 10.17 -9.90
C SER A 337 9.49 11.18 -10.85
N VAL A 338 9.41 12.48 -10.54
CA VAL A 338 10.00 13.56 -11.34
C VAL A 338 11.52 13.46 -11.37
N THR A 339 12.15 13.12 -10.24
CA THR A 339 13.60 12.92 -10.17
C THR A 339 14.05 11.78 -11.07
N LEU A 340 13.34 10.64 -11.06
CA LEU A 340 13.61 9.52 -11.97
C LEU A 340 13.40 9.91 -13.44
N LEU A 341 12.39 10.74 -13.72
CA LEU A 341 12.16 11.32 -15.03
C LEU A 341 13.41 12.07 -15.53
N ILE A 342 13.88 13.05 -14.75
CA ILE A 342 15.03 13.88 -15.08
C ILE A 342 16.30 13.04 -15.24
N LEU A 343 16.53 12.05 -14.36
CA LEU A 343 17.72 11.20 -14.39
C LEU A 343 17.78 10.27 -15.62
N THR A 344 16.65 9.77 -16.09
CA THR A 344 16.60 8.76 -17.16
C THR A 344 16.56 9.37 -18.55
N GLY A 345 17.03 10.61 -18.70
CA GLY A 345 17.07 11.30 -19.98
C GLY A 345 15.69 11.32 -20.61
N PHE A 346 14.73 11.76 -19.81
CA PHE A 346 13.45 12.14 -20.34
C PHE A 346 13.45 13.58 -20.80
#